data_AF-A0A538K8E2-F1
#
_entry.id   AF-A0A538K8E2-F1
#
_cell.length_a   1.000
_cell.length_b   1.000
_cell.length_c   1.000
_cell.angle_alpha   90.00
_cell.angle_beta   90.00
_cell.angle_gamma   90.00
#
_symmetry.space_group_name_H-M   'P 1'
#
loop_
_entity.id
_entity.type
_entity.pdbx_description
1 polymer ?
#
loop_
_entity_poly.entity_id
_entity_poly.type
_entity_poly.pdbx_seq_one_letter_code
_entity_poly.pdbx_strand_id
1 'polypeptide(L)'
;MADRIELALRPKTDAKPLDLETAKRIGRVARAVTVELDEGGAVFGFARPVGDTATARGNVELAARFEEPSDVRPRTSPTSRPR
;
A
#
# COMPACT_ATOMS: atom_id res chain seq x y z
N MET A 1 1.40 18.45 -12.70
CA MET A 1 1.98 17.08 -12.66
C MET A 1 1.30 16.38 -11.50
N ALA A 2 0.63 15.25 -11.72
CA ALA A 2 -0.44 14.78 -10.84
C ALA A 2 0.08 14.47 -9.43
N ASP A 3 -0.37 15.27 -8.45
CA ASP A 3 -0.31 15.02 -7.02
C ASP A 3 -0.96 13.67 -6.69
N ARG A 4 -0.19 12.58 -6.79
CA ARG A 4 -0.61 11.22 -6.44
C ARG A 4 0.18 10.76 -5.22
N ILE A 5 -0.46 9.99 -4.35
CA ILE A 5 0.18 9.35 -3.20
C ILE A 5 0.42 7.91 -3.60
N GLU A 6 1.65 7.45 -3.53
CA GLU A 6 2.03 6.07 -3.82
C GLU A 6 2.44 5.38 -2.52
N LEU A 7 1.83 4.23 -2.23
CA LEU A 7 2.13 3.43 -1.05
C LEU A 7 2.48 2.01 -1.44
N ALA A 8 3.70 1.59 -1.09
CA ALA A 8 4.13 0.22 -1.26
C ALA A 8 3.76 -0.63 -0.03
N LEU A 9 3.05 -1.72 -0.28
CA LEU A 9 2.83 -2.81 0.66
C LEU A 9 3.77 -3.94 0.29
N ARG A 10 4.70 -4.28 1.17
CA ARG A 10 5.60 -5.43 0.99
C ARG A 10 5.32 -6.47 2.08
N PRO A 11 5.25 -7.76 1.72
CA PRO A 11 5.21 -8.84 2.70
C PRO A 11 6.51 -8.83 3.53
N LYS A 12 6.46 -9.38 4.74
CA LYS A 12 7.69 -9.63 5.51
C LYS A 12 8.56 -10.68 4.81
N THR A 13 9.84 -10.72 5.16
CA THR A 13 10.89 -11.55 4.52
C THR A 13 10.55 -13.05 4.44
N ASP A 14 9.64 -13.54 5.27
CA ASP A 14 9.18 -14.94 5.31
C ASP A 14 7.67 -15.11 5.05
N ALA A 15 6.97 -14.02 4.70
CA ALA A 15 5.56 -14.06 4.35
C ALA A 15 5.38 -14.39 2.87
N LYS A 16 4.23 -14.97 2.52
CA LYS A 16 3.93 -15.29 1.11
C LYS A 16 3.92 -14.00 0.29
N PRO A 17 4.43 -14.06 -0.96
CA PRO A 17 4.29 -12.94 -1.88
C PRO A 17 2.81 -12.64 -2.13
N LEU A 18 2.50 -11.36 -2.23
CA LEU A 18 1.16 -10.86 -2.48
C LEU A 18 0.74 -11.23 -3.90
N ASP A 19 -0.36 -11.95 -4.04
CA ASP A 19 -0.94 -12.27 -5.34
C ASP A 19 -1.77 -11.11 -5.91
N LEU A 20 -1.99 -11.13 -7.23
CA LEU A 20 -2.68 -10.06 -7.94
C LEU A 20 -4.13 -9.88 -7.47
N GLU A 21 -4.81 -10.96 -7.09
CA GLU A 21 -6.20 -10.90 -6.65
C GLU A 21 -6.31 -10.23 -5.28
N THR A 22 -5.45 -10.64 -4.34
CA THR A 22 -5.30 -10.03 -3.01
C THR A 22 -4.92 -8.55 -3.13
N ALA A 23 -3.94 -8.21 -3.97
CA ALA A 23 -3.57 -6.82 -4.22
C ALA A 23 -4.76 -6.00 -4.74
N LYS A 24 -5.54 -6.52 -5.69
CA LYS A 24 -6.73 -5.82 -6.22
C LYS A 24 -7.82 -5.65 -5.16
N ARG A 25 -8.03 -6.63 -4.29
CA ARG A 25 -8.99 -6.54 -3.17
C ARG A 25 -8.57 -5.47 -2.18
N ILE A 26 -7.30 -5.49 -1.75
CA ILE A 26 -6.72 -4.46 -0.87
C ILE A 26 -6.88 -3.07 -1.50
N GLY A 27 -6.55 -2.92 -2.78
CA GLY A 27 -6.69 -1.66 -3.49
C GLY A 27 -8.14 -1.17 -3.56
N ARG A 28 -9.10 -2.07 -3.80
CA ARG A 28 -10.53 -1.74 -3.81
C ARG A 28 -11.03 -1.26 -2.46
N VAL A 29 -10.64 -1.95 -1.38
CA VAL A 29 -11.02 -1.58 0.00
C VAL A 29 -10.36 -0.26 0.40
N ALA A 30 -9.09 -0.09 0.06
CA ALA A 30 -8.32 1.11 0.37
C ALA A 30 -8.74 2.34 -0.47
N ARG A 31 -9.53 2.15 -1.53
CA ARG A 31 -9.88 3.16 -2.55
C ARG A 31 -8.66 3.66 -3.34
N ALA A 32 -7.73 2.75 -3.63
CA ALA A 32 -6.63 3.03 -4.55
C ALA A 32 -7.16 3.19 -5.98
N VAL A 33 -6.59 4.14 -6.71
CA VAL A 33 -6.85 4.41 -8.13
C VAL A 33 -6.04 3.46 -9.00
N THR A 34 -4.82 3.15 -8.59
CA THR A 34 -3.93 2.21 -9.28
C THR A 34 -3.41 1.16 -8.31
N VAL A 35 -3.21 -0.06 -8.82
CA VAL A 35 -2.63 -1.19 -8.10
C VAL A 35 -1.65 -1.88 -9.05
N GLU A 36 -0.40 -1.95 -8.66
CA GLU A 36 0.67 -2.61 -9.41
C GLU A 36 1.39 -3.60 -8.51
N LEU A 37 1.72 -4.79 -8.99
CA LEU A 37 2.53 -5.74 -8.23
C LEU A 37 4.01 -5.38 -8.37
N ASP A 38 4.75 -5.43 -7.26
CA ASP A 38 6.18 -5.10 -7.21
C ASP A 38 6.92 -6.01 -6.24
N GLU A 39 7.93 -6.73 -6.71
CA GLU A 39 8.85 -7.56 -5.90
C GLU A 39 8.15 -8.43 -4.83
N GLY A 40 7.03 -9.06 -5.16
CA GLY A 40 6.24 -9.88 -4.22
C GLY A 40 5.33 -9.08 -3.28
N GLY A 41 5.24 -7.77 -3.42
CA GLY A 41 4.26 -6.87 -2.80
C GLY A 41 3.40 -6.15 -3.83
N ALA A 42 2.80 -5.02 -3.43
CA ALA A 42 2.02 -4.16 -4.32
C ALA A 42 2.21 -2.67 -4.03
N VAL A 43 2.18 -1.86 -5.08
CA VAL A 43 2.16 -0.40 -5.03
C VAL A 43 0.74 0.08 -5.31
N PHE A 44 0.23 0.91 -4.40
CA PHE A 44 -1.11 1.50 -4.44
C PHE A 44 -1.01 3.00 -4.70
N GLY A 45 -1.60 3.46 -5.79
CA GLY A 45 -1.68 4.89 -6.11
C GLY A 45 -3.03 5.49 -5.70
N PHE A 46 -3.01 6.62 -5.00
CA PHE A 46 -4.19 7.36 -4.57
C PHE A 46 -4.18 8.76 -5.18
N ALA A 47 -5.37 9.29 -5.51
CA ALA A 47 -5.52 10.67 -5.97
C ALA A 47 -5.56 11.63 -4.77
N ARG A 48 -4.78 12.73 -4.80
CA ARG A 48 -4.69 13.68 -3.68
C ARG A 48 -5.92 14.52 -3.31
N PRO A 49 -7.04 14.63 -4.05
CA PRO A 49 -8.19 15.33 -3.46
C PRO A 49 -8.94 14.48 -2.41
N VAL A 50 -8.56 13.22 -2.16
CA VAL A 50 -9.39 12.25 -1.39
C VAL A 50 -8.86 11.96 0.03
N GLY A 51 -7.64 12.42 0.39
CA GLY A 51 -7.15 12.33 1.77
C GLY A 51 -5.63 12.46 1.93
N ASP A 52 -5.20 12.77 3.16
CA ASP A 52 -3.79 12.78 3.57
C ASP A 52 -3.14 11.38 3.46
N THR A 53 -1.83 11.34 3.26
CA THR A 53 -1.02 10.10 3.20
C THR A 53 -1.26 9.17 4.39
N ALA A 54 -1.53 9.75 5.57
CA ALA A 54 -1.84 8.99 6.78
C ALA A 54 -3.15 8.18 6.65
N THR A 55 -4.19 8.77 6.06
CA THR A 55 -5.47 8.11 5.81
C THR A 55 -5.33 7.02 4.76
N ALA A 56 -4.62 7.29 3.66
CA ALA A 56 -4.34 6.29 2.62
C ALA A 56 -3.59 5.08 3.21
N ARG A 57 -2.59 5.34 4.07
CA ARG A 57 -1.85 4.28 4.77
C ARG A 57 -2.76 3.49 5.72
N GLY A 58 -3.54 4.16 6.55
CA GLY A 58 -4.47 3.49 7.48
C GLY A 58 -5.45 2.57 6.77
N ASN A 59 -5.97 3.01 5.62
CA ASN A 59 -6.87 2.21 4.80
C ASN A 59 -6.18 0.96 4.22
N VAL A 60 -4.94 1.10 3.72
CA VAL A 60 -4.15 -0.05 3.22
C VAL A 60 -3.82 -1.02 4.35
N GLU A 61 -3.41 -0.53 5.53
CA GLU A 61 -3.13 -1.38 6.69
C GLU A 61 -4.35 -2.17 7.14
N LEU A 62 -5.50 -1.50 7.21
CA LEU A 62 -6.74 -2.12 7.63
C LEU A 62 -7.19 -3.16 6.61
N ALA A 63 -7.17 -2.83 5.31
CA ALA A 63 -7.48 -3.75 4.23
C ALA A 63 -6.55 -4.98 4.23
N ALA A 64 -5.24 -4.77 4.41
CA ALA A 64 -4.28 -5.87 4.50
C ALA A 64 -4.54 -6.80 5.69
N ARG A 65 -4.97 -6.26 6.85
CA ARG A 65 -5.35 -7.09 8.02
C ARG A 65 -6.62 -7.91 7.80
N PHE A 66 -7.55 -7.41 6.97
CA PHE A 66 -8.77 -8.14 6.63
C PHE A 66 -8.51 -9.30 5.65
N GLU A 67 -7.55 -9.14 4.72
CA GLU A 67 -7.18 -10.20 3.77
C GLU A 67 -6.13 -11.17 4.35
N GLU A 68 -5.25 -10.71 5.26
CA GLU A 68 -4.28 -11.54 5.98
C GLU A 68 -4.18 -11.14 7.48
N PRO A 69 -4.70 -11.93 8.43
CA PRO A 69 -4.61 -11.60 9.85
C PRO A 69 -3.19 -11.70 10.46
N SER A 70 -2.14 -12.02 9.68
CA SER A 70 -0.88 -12.52 10.27
C SER A 70 0.38 -11.68 10.09
N ASP A 71 0.67 -10.93 9.01
CA ASP A 71 2.09 -10.53 8.84
C ASP A 71 2.46 -9.29 8.00
N VAL A 72 1.62 -8.25 7.91
CA VAL A 72 1.95 -7.05 7.08
C VAL A 72 2.06 -5.76 7.90
N ARG A 73 3.19 -5.03 7.75
CA ARG A 73 3.41 -3.68 8.31
C ARG A 73 3.95 -2.77 7.21
N PRO A 74 3.34 -1.62 6.91
CA PRO A 74 3.89 -0.71 5.92
C PRO A 74 5.07 0.06 6.52
N ARG A 75 6.20 0.09 5.78
CA ARG A 75 7.29 1.03 6.04
C ARG A 75 7.04 2.28 5.22
N THR A 76 7.03 3.42 5.88
CA THR A 76 7.23 4.72 5.22
C THR A 76 8.68 4.83 4.82
N SER A 77 8.97 4.96 3.53
CA SER A 77 10.29 5.35 3.02
C SER A 77 10.69 6.67 3.69
N PRO A 78 11.88 6.76 4.34
CA PRO A 78 12.34 8.02 4.88
C PRO A 78 12.83 8.88 3.71
N THR A 79 12.10 9.96 3.41
CA THR A 79 12.60 11.05 2.56
C THR A 79 13.89 11.57 3.17
N SER A 80 15.01 11.24 2.55
CA SER A 80 16.30 11.88 2.82
C SER A 80 16.17 13.38 2.57
N ARG A 81 16.51 14.20 3.57
CA ARG A 81 16.99 15.56 3.32
C ARG A 81 18.42 15.69 3.87
N PRO A 82 19.33 16.26 3.09
CA PRO A 82 20.73 16.42 3.46
C PRO A 82 20.89 17.60 4.44
N ARG A 83 22.09 17.63 5.03
CA ARG A 83 22.60 18.54 6.08
C ARG A 83 22.34 20.02 5.83
#